data_AF-A0A928I858-F1
#
_entry.id   AF-A0A928I858-F1
#
_cell.length_a   1.000
_cell.length_b   1.000
_cell.length_c   1.000
_cell.angle_alpha   90.00
_cell.angle_beta   90.00
_cell.angle_gamma   90.00
#
_symmetry.space_group_name_H-M   'P 1'
#
loop_
_entity.id
_entity.type
_entity.pdbx_description
1 polymer ?
#
loop_
_entity_poly.entity_id
_entity_poly.type
_entity_poly.pdbx_seq_one_letter_code
_entity_poly.pdbx_strand_id
1 'polypeptide(L)'
;MKNNLLFILLLAALLVFVTACGSNESTKEPEGTIDPLGDSVRTEAPATSAPEPEKTEAPKEEDKWPEDTSQYEFFQVFEAPEGNPREIVMDYMMKMATIKWTPSEDFTIGWEGPASFDPNMAIKFYKDKTYSGTTYGDTHCSLELFSVFLNEKNELKMDNYSYEKIIGNNCSSTMTLAYQQIVDMPISVLKPISSRIGLLKLAGDLKIPEGMGDSWYSNEVFAANGQDAVYKAFATLEEGDILYKSIPGVGHTRMVRKVELSKSASGKIMPTRSYVYCVESTNAWDSSEQVSTWFVDRKYTFTELYDTLFMPVTLEIFHEDNPTYEDAYLAFDGNPTENNIKNGILPGTVSSNFPLNYVMITITDENGNIVHRDTKAGMKTNYTFDMRKFYLKTSDFAPGNYTLTIRAGIARGGADVATINFTK
;
A
#
# COMPACT_ATOMS: atom_id res chain seq x y z
N MET A 1 67.02 8.42 -19.14
CA MET A 1 66.33 9.42 -20.00
C MET A 1 65.80 8.71 -21.22
N LYS A 2 64.52 8.98 -21.58
CA LYS A 2 63.70 8.40 -22.67
C LYS A 2 63.02 7.05 -22.35
N ASN A 3 61.80 7.14 -21.82
CA ASN A 3 60.56 6.68 -22.48
C ASN A 3 59.37 6.81 -21.52
N ASN A 4 58.85 8.03 -21.39
CA ASN A 4 57.53 8.35 -20.85
C ASN A 4 56.76 9.03 -22.00
N LEU A 5 56.11 8.24 -22.85
CA LEU A 5 55.24 8.75 -23.92
C LEU A 5 54.29 7.65 -24.42
N LEU A 6 53.58 6.98 -23.50
CA LEU A 6 52.51 6.03 -23.87
C LEU A 6 51.38 5.95 -22.83
N PHE A 7 51.15 7.03 -22.07
CA PHE A 7 50.11 7.08 -21.02
C PHE A 7 49.16 8.28 -21.14
N ILE A 8 49.21 9.01 -22.25
CA ILE A 8 48.33 10.17 -22.52
C ILE A 8 47.79 10.02 -23.94
N LEU A 9 46.90 9.04 -24.16
CA LEU A 9 46.15 8.88 -25.43
C LEU A 9 44.92 7.96 -25.32
N LEU A 10 44.32 7.82 -24.12
CA LEU A 10 43.11 7.02 -23.93
C LEU A 10 42.02 7.72 -23.08
N LEU A 11 42.01 9.05 -23.12
CA LEU A 11 41.05 9.88 -22.40
C LEU A 11 40.61 11.09 -23.25
N ALA A 12 40.14 10.82 -24.48
CA ALA A 12 39.52 11.80 -25.37
C ALA A 12 38.81 11.12 -26.54
N ALA A 13 37.75 10.35 -26.27
CA ALA A 13 36.85 9.83 -27.32
C ALA A 13 35.46 9.49 -26.77
N LEU A 14 34.90 10.38 -25.94
CA LEU A 14 33.51 10.27 -25.49
C LEU A 14 32.87 11.65 -25.43
N LEU A 15 32.74 12.29 -26.60
CA LEU A 15 31.85 13.43 -26.80
C LEU A 15 31.65 13.61 -28.31
N VAL A 16 30.41 13.91 -28.70
CA VAL A 16 29.91 14.34 -30.02
C VAL A 16 29.21 13.26 -30.86
N PHE A 17 27.99 13.64 -31.32
CA PHE A 17 26.98 12.99 -32.18
C PHE A 17 25.87 12.22 -31.43
N VAL A 18 24.57 12.53 -31.52
CA VAL A 18 23.76 13.28 -32.50
C VAL A 18 22.53 13.92 -31.82
N THR A 19 22.29 15.20 -32.07
CA THR A 19 20.99 15.89 -32.01
C THR A 19 20.30 15.80 -33.38
N ALA A 20 18.96 15.62 -33.42
CA ALA A 20 18.01 16.40 -34.23
C ALA A 20 16.67 15.65 -34.49
N CYS A 21 15.64 16.48 -34.72
CA CYS A 21 14.21 16.24 -35.02
C CYS A 21 13.32 16.10 -33.78
N GLY A 22 12.34 16.98 -33.51
CA GLY A 22 11.75 18.06 -34.31
C GLY A 22 10.81 18.93 -33.45
N SER A 23 10.49 20.10 -33.99
CA SER A 23 9.84 21.27 -33.40
C SER A 23 8.30 21.26 -33.42
N ASN A 24 7.68 22.03 -32.50
CA ASN A 24 6.69 23.11 -32.73
C ASN A 24 5.92 23.37 -31.41
N GLU A 25 6.16 24.49 -30.72
CA GLU A 25 5.39 25.76 -30.80
C GLU A 25 3.88 25.63 -30.46
N SER A 26 3.45 26.20 -29.33
CA SER A 26 2.51 27.33 -29.30
C SER A 26 2.00 27.64 -27.88
N THR A 27 2.30 28.87 -27.46
CA THR A 27 1.82 29.64 -26.31
C THR A 27 0.29 29.77 -26.18
N LYS A 28 -0.23 29.85 -24.94
CA LYS A 28 -1.01 31.00 -24.40
C LYS A 28 -1.54 30.74 -22.98
N GLU A 29 -1.16 31.63 -22.09
CA GLU A 29 -1.80 32.01 -20.81
C GLU A 29 -2.45 33.41 -21.01
N PRO A 30 -3.12 34.05 -20.03
CA PRO A 30 -4.14 33.60 -19.07
C PRO A 30 -5.29 34.66 -18.94
N GLU A 31 -6.03 34.61 -17.81
CA GLU A 31 -6.82 35.68 -17.15
C GLU A 31 -8.36 35.69 -17.29
N GLY A 32 -9.02 35.87 -16.14
CA GLY A 32 -10.46 36.11 -15.99
C GLY A 32 -10.89 36.12 -14.52
N THR A 33 -10.78 37.28 -13.88
CA THR A 33 -10.95 37.59 -12.45
C THR A 33 -12.36 38.14 -12.13
N ILE A 34 -12.74 38.10 -10.83
CA ILE A 34 -13.70 39.00 -10.09
C ILE A 34 -15.21 38.70 -10.28
N ASP A 35 -16.16 38.85 -9.35
CA ASP A 35 -16.29 38.96 -7.86
C ASP A 35 -17.85 39.04 -7.61
N PRO A 36 -18.45 39.63 -6.56
CA PRO A 36 -19.15 38.91 -5.48
C PRO A 36 -20.63 39.33 -5.22
N LEU A 37 -21.18 38.80 -4.12
CA LEU A 37 -22.28 39.30 -3.26
C LEU A 37 -23.75 39.21 -3.75
N GLY A 38 -24.60 38.73 -2.84
CA GLY A 38 -26.06 38.78 -2.95
C GLY A 38 -26.74 38.41 -1.62
N ASP A 39 -26.98 39.44 -0.81
CA ASP A 39 -27.60 39.44 0.52
C ASP A 39 -29.09 39.08 0.59
N SER A 40 -29.54 38.87 1.84
CA SER A 40 -30.90 39.00 2.39
C SER A 40 -31.81 37.76 2.24
N VAL A 41 -32.64 37.37 3.20
CA VAL A 41 -33.59 38.16 4.00
C VAL A 41 -33.85 37.48 5.36
N ARG A 42 -34.04 38.34 6.35
CA ARG A 42 -34.45 38.09 7.73
C ARG A 42 -35.99 38.08 7.82
N THR A 43 -36.59 37.10 8.48
CA THR A 43 -37.99 37.18 8.93
C THR A 43 -38.10 36.62 10.36
N GLU A 44 -38.69 37.43 11.24
CA GLU A 44 -38.90 37.15 12.66
C GLU A 44 -40.32 36.61 12.92
N ALA A 45 -40.40 35.67 13.88
CA ALA A 45 -41.44 35.43 14.91
C ALA A 45 -42.86 34.99 14.44
N PRO A 46 -43.55 34.08 15.19
CA PRO A 46 -44.00 34.39 16.56
C PRO A 46 -43.91 33.24 17.58
N ALA A 47 -44.03 33.66 18.84
CA ALA A 47 -44.13 32.81 20.03
C ALA A 47 -45.42 32.00 20.07
N THR A 48 -45.33 30.73 20.47
CA THR A 48 -46.47 29.95 20.96
C THR A 48 -46.09 29.15 22.20
N SER A 49 -47.08 29.10 23.09
CA SER A 49 -47.07 28.74 24.51
C SER A 49 -46.67 27.31 24.85
N ALA A 50 -46.04 27.17 26.01
CA ALA A 50 -45.73 25.91 26.67
C ALA A 50 -47.01 25.11 27.01
N PRO A 51 -47.07 23.80 26.68
CA PRO A 51 -47.97 22.87 27.34
C PRO A 51 -47.35 22.37 28.65
N GLU A 52 -48.21 22.22 29.67
CA GLU A 52 -47.90 21.63 30.97
C GLU A 52 -47.36 20.19 30.84
N PRO A 53 -46.41 19.75 31.70
CA PRO A 53 -45.95 18.37 31.68
C PRO A 53 -47.00 17.43 32.28
N GLU A 54 -47.49 16.50 31.45
CA GLU A 54 -48.19 15.30 31.91
C GLU A 54 -47.27 14.47 32.81
N LYS A 55 -47.79 14.09 33.97
CA LYS A 55 -47.19 13.09 34.87
C LYS A 55 -47.08 11.76 34.13
N THR A 56 -45.89 11.39 33.72
CA THR A 56 -45.57 10.02 33.31
C THR A 56 -45.09 9.24 34.53
N GLU A 57 -45.74 8.10 34.76
CA GLU A 57 -45.41 7.14 35.80
C GLU A 57 -43.96 6.65 35.68
N ALA A 58 -43.33 6.41 36.83
CA ALA A 58 -41.97 5.89 36.90
C ALA A 58 -41.86 4.54 36.15
N PRO A 59 -40.94 4.39 35.19
CA PRO A 59 -40.57 3.08 34.69
C PRO A 59 -39.92 2.31 35.82
N LYS A 60 -40.42 1.09 36.02
CA LYS A 60 -39.88 0.10 36.94
C LYS A 60 -38.45 -0.24 36.52
N GLU A 61 -37.56 -0.21 37.51
CA GLU A 61 -36.29 -0.95 37.61
C GLU A 61 -35.76 -1.48 36.27
N GLU A 62 -35.09 -0.62 35.51
CA GLU A 62 -34.20 -1.06 34.43
C GLU A 62 -32.96 -1.69 35.06
N ASP A 63 -32.63 -2.88 34.58
CA ASP A 63 -31.40 -3.60 34.90
C ASP A 63 -30.21 -2.64 34.86
N LYS A 64 -29.58 -2.48 36.03
CA LYS A 64 -28.29 -1.81 36.12
C LYS A 64 -27.29 -2.58 35.26
N TRP A 65 -26.90 -1.98 34.14
CA TRP A 65 -25.69 -2.38 33.43
C TRP A 65 -24.51 -2.35 34.40
N PRO A 66 -23.64 -3.37 34.42
CA PRO A 66 -22.54 -3.40 35.36
C PRO A 66 -21.57 -2.24 35.07
N GLU A 67 -21.33 -1.40 36.08
CA GLU A 67 -20.39 -0.27 36.09
C GLU A 67 -18.92 -0.73 36.22
N ASP A 68 -18.50 -1.72 35.44
CA ASP A 68 -17.08 -2.05 35.30
C ASP A 68 -16.70 -2.31 33.84
N THR A 69 -16.32 -1.24 33.14
CA THR A 69 -15.78 -1.32 31.77
C THR A 69 -14.25 -1.35 31.74
N SER A 70 -13.58 -1.64 32.87
CA SER A 70 -12.11 -1.56 32.96
C SER A 70 -11.36 -2.69 32.22
N GLN A 71 -12.00 -3.49 31.37
CA GLN A 71 -11.44 -4.76 30.87
C GLN A 71 -11.70 -5.06 29.40
N TYR A 72 -12.19 -4.13 28.60
CA TYR A 72 -12.44 -4.40 27.18
C TYR A 72 -11.17 -4.33 26.33
N GLU A 73 -10.24 -5.26 26.56
CA GLU A 73 -9.32 -5.67 25.52
C GLU A 73 -10.09 -6.58 24.55
N PHE A 74 -10.73 -5.98 23.55
CA PHE A 74 -11.28 -6.76 22.45
C PHE A 74 -10.13 -7.20 21.55
N PHE A 75 -9.73 -8.47 21.65
CA PHE A 75 -8.76 -9.06 20.74
C PHE A 75 -9.47 -9.81 19.63
N GLN A 76 -9.10 -9.51 18.39
CA GLN A 76 -9.38 -10.36 17.24
C GLN A 76 -8.08 -11.07 16.87
N VAL A 77 -8.11 -12.40 16.82
CA VAL A 77 -6.97 -13.23 16.41
C VAL A 77 -7.22 -13.75 15.00
N PHE A 78 -6.25 -13.55 14.12
CA PHE A 78 -6.20 -14.11 12.78
C PHE A 78 -5.18 -15.24 12.80
N GLU A 79 -5.67 -16.46 12.66
CA GLU A 79 -4.83 -17.66 12.60
C GLU A 79 -3.77 -17.49 11.51
N ALA A 80 -2.55 -17.93 11.80
CA ALA A 80 -1.51 -18.05 10.80
C ALA A 80 -2.02 -18.85 9.59
N PRO A 81 -1.71 -18.42 8.35
CA PRO A 81 -2.12 -19.18 7.18
C PRO A 81 -1.45 -20.55 7.18
N GLU A 82 -2.25 -21.60 6.98
CA GLU A 82 -1.73 -22.96 6.78
C GLU A 82 -1.23 -23.13 5.33
N GLY A 83 -0.09 -23.81 5.17
CA GLY A 83 0.41 -24.20 3.84
C GLY A 83 1.83 -23.72 3.54
N ASN A 84 2.20 -23.84 2.26
CA ASN A 84 3.52 -23.44 1.78
C ASN A 84 3.64 -21.90 1.80
N PRO A 85 4.65 -21.32 2.47
CA PRO A 85 4.79 -19.87 2.57
C PRO A 85 4.92 -19.17 1.21
N ARG A 86 5.56 -19.83 0.23
CA ARG A 86 5.71 -19.28 -1.13
C ARG A 86 4.35 -19.14 -1.81
N GLU A 87 3.51 -20.15 -1.68
CA GLU A 87 2.16 -20.18 -2.26
C GLU A 87 1.27 -19.12 -1.60
N ILE A 88 1.34 -18.97 -0.27
CA ILE A 88 0.58 -17.95 0.48
C ILE A 88 0.93 -16.53 0.00
N VAL A 89 2.24 -16.24 -0.10
CA VAL A 89 2.73 -14.95 -0.58
C VAL A 89 2.31 -14.70 -2.02
N MET A 90 2.47 -15.70 -2.90
CA MET A 90 2.13 -15.55 -4.31
C MET A 90 0.62 -15.42 -4.53
N ASP A 91 -0.21 -16.15 -3.79
CA ASP A 91 -1.67 -16.01 -3.85
C ASP A 91 -2.10 -14.58 -3.49
N TYR A 92 -1.51 -14.00 -2.44
CA TYR A 92 -1.77 -12.60 -2.09
C TYR A 92 -1.36 -11.63 -3.20
N MET A 93 -0.16 -11.80 -3.77
CA MET A 93 0.29 -11.01 -4.93
C MET A 93 -0.65 -11.13 -6.13
N MET A 94 -1.10 -12.33 -6.43
CA MET A 94 -2.00 -12.60 -7.54
C MET A 94 -3.37 -11.97 -7.30
N LYS A 95 -3.91 -12.03 -6.08
CA LYS A 95 -5.14 -11.31 -5.69
C LYS A 95 -4.98 -9.80 -5.87
N MET A 96 -3.88 -9.23 -5.40
CA MET A 96 -3.57 -7.81 -5.63
C MET A 96 -3.45 -7.44 -7.11
N ALA A 97 -2.90 -8.31 -7.95
CA ALA A 97 -2.72 -8.05 -9.39
C ALA A 97 -4.01 -8.26 -10.22
N THR A 98 -4.96 -9.05 -9.72
CA THR A 98 -6.11 -9.52 -10.50
C THR A 98 -7.47 -9.05 -10.00
N ILE A 99 -7.56 -8.46 -8.79
CA ILE A 99 -8.81 -7.91 -8.27
C ILE A 99 -9.47 -6.98 -9.29
N LYS A 100 -10.75 -7.23 -9.59
CA LYS A 100 -11.51 -6.47 -10.59
C LYS A 100 -12.34 -5.40 -9.90
N TRP A 101 -12.37 -4.21 -10.48
CA TRP A 101 -13.16 -3.11 -9.95
C TRP A 101 -13.53 -2.11 -11.05
N THR A 102 -14.61 -1.36 -10.84
CA THR A 102 -15.10 -0.34 -11.79
C THR A 102 -15.29 0.98 -11.05
N PRO A 103 -14.77 2.12 -11.52
CA PRO A 103 -15.05 3.42 -10.91
C PRO A 103 -16.55 3.73 -10.92
N SER A 104 -17.10 4.21 -9.79
CA SER A 104 -18.48 4.73 -9.77
C SER A 104 -18.64 6.03 -10.57
N GLU A 105 -17.53 6.76 -10.74
CA GLU A 105 -17.40 8.01 -11.47
C GLU A 105 -16.00 8.13 -12.09
N ASP A 106 -15.85 9.02 -13.08
CA ASP A 106 -14.55 9.34 -13.64
C ASP A 106 -13.69 10.02 -12.57
N PHE A 107 -12.44 9.59 -12.41
CA PHE A 107 -11.50 10.25 -11.50
C PHE A 107 -10.07 10.21 -12.04
N THR A 108 -9.20 11.04 -11.45
CA THR A 108 -7.79 11.11 -11.81
C THR A 108 -6.93 10.99 -10.55
N ILE A 109 -5.92 10.12 -10.58
CA ILE A 109 -4.91 10.03 -9.54
C ILE A 109 -3.65 10.75 -10.04
N GLY A 110 -3.28 11.85 -9.40
CA GLY A 110 -1.97 12.47 -9.57
C GLY A 110 -0.90 11.62 -8.89
N TRP A 111 0.27 11.49 -9.52
CA TRP A 111 1.41 10.88 -8.85
C TRP A 111 2.33 11.95 -8.26
N GLU A 112 2.47 11.96 -6.93
CA GLU A 112 3.49 12.75 -6.22
C GLU A 112 4.84 12.01 -6.23
N GLY A 113 5.34 11.70 -7.42
CA GLY A 113 6.67 11.10 -7.58
C GLY A 113 7.79 12.08 -7.21
N PRO A 114 9.04 11.60 -7.10
CA PRO A 114 10.21 12.48 -7.05
C PRO A 114 10.13 13.51 -8.19
N ALA A 115 10.55 14.76 -7.96
CA ALA A 115 10.46 15.87 -8.92
C ALA A 115 11.07 15.60 -10.33
N SER A 116 11.78 14.48 -10.51
CA SER A 116 12.28 13.99 -11.79
C SER A 116 11.24 13.28 -12.65
N PHE A 117 10.07 12.95 -12.11
CA PHE A 117 8.97 12.38 -12.86
C PHE A 117 7.96 13.47 -13.22
N ASP A 118 7.40 13.37 -14.42
CA ASP A 118 6.51 14.41 -14.95
C ASP A 118 5.29 14.58 -14.02
N PRO A 119 5.13 15.76 -13.37
CA PRO A 119 4.01 16.03 -12.47
C PRO A 119 2.65 15.98 -13.19
N ASN A 120 2.65 15.91 -14.52
CA ASN A 120 1.45 15.70 -15.34
C ASN A 120 1.15 14.21 -15.62
N MET A 121 1.89 13.25 -15.05
CA MET A 121 1.53 11.82 -15.07
C MET A 121 0.37 11.57 -14.12
N ALA A 122 -0.80 12.10 -14.50
CA ALA A 122 -2.05 11.87 -13.84
C ALA A 122 -2.75 10.68 -14.52
N ILE A 123 -3.08 9.66 -13.74
CA ILE A 123 -3.73 8.45 -14.22
C ILE A 123 -5.23 8.68 -14.20
N LYS A 124 -5.87 8.58 -15.36
CA LYS A 124 -7.32 8.74 -15.50
C LYS A 124 -8.03 7.39 -15.44
N PHE A 125 -8.99 7.29 -14.54
CA PHE A 125 -9.91 6.17 -14.41
C PHE A 125 -11.29 6.62 -14.89
N TYR A 126 -11.90 5.82 -15.74
CA TYR A 126 -13.19 6.13 -16.35
C TYR A 126 -14.28 5.25 -15.74
N LYS A 127 -15.40 5.88 -15.41
CA LYS A 127 -16.65 5.22 -15.15
C LYS A 127 -16.96 4.21 -16.26
N ASP A 128 -17.59 3.11 -15.87
CA ASP A 128 -18.01 2.01 -16.76
C ASP A 128 -16.85 1.21 -17.39
N LYS A 129 -15.59 1.53 -17.10
CA LYS A 129 -14.44 0.68 -17.42
C LYS A 129 -14.07 -0.19 -16.23
N THR A 130 -13.96 -1.49 -16.46
CA THR A 130 -13.45 -2.43 -15.44
C THR A 130 -11.93 -2.48 -15.50
N TYR A 131 -11.31 -2.26 -14.35
CA TYR A 131 -9.88 -2.34 -14.11
C TYR A 131 -9.51 -3.63 -13.38
N SER A 132 -8.22 -3.93 -13.35
CA SER A 132 -7.59 -5.10 -12.76
C SER A 132 -6.41 -4.69 -11.92
N GLY A 133 -6.33 -5.33 -10.75
CA GLY A 133 -5.32 -5.09 -9.75
C GLY A 133 -5.55 -3.81 -8.96
N THR A 134 -4.91 -3.71 -7.80
CA THR A 134 -4.87 -2.47 -7.03
C THR A 134 -4.15 -1.38 -7.84
N THR A 135 -4.41 -0.11 -7.56
CA THR A 135 -3.76 0.98 -8.30
C THR A 135 -2.27 1.09 -7.96
N TYR A 136 -1.48 1.68 -8.86
CA TYR A 136 -0.10 2.07 -8.55
C TYR A 136 -0.10 3.38 -7.76
N GLY A 137 0.59 3.45 -6.62
CA GLY A 137 0.68 4.67 -5.79
C GLY A 137 1.54 4.50 -4.55
N ASP A 138 2.01 5.60 -3.95
CA ASP A 138 2.94 5.57 -2.82
C ASP A 138 2.25 5.52 -1.44
N THR A 139 0.94 5.22 -1.41
CA THR A 139 0.11 5.25 -0.20
C THR A 139 0.12 3.93 0.59
N HIS A 140 0.73 2.89 0.04
CA HIS A 140 0.87 1.56 0.64
C HIS A 140 -0.47 0.90 1.02
N CYS A 141 -1.45 0.98 0.11
CA CYS A 141 -2.79 0.45 0.33
C CYS A 141 -2.85 -1.08 0.21
N SER A 142 -3.09 -1.79 1.32
CA SER A 142 -3.27 -3.25 1.27
C SER A 142 -4.51 -3.68 0.51
N LEU A 143 -4.59 -4.95 0.12
CA LEU A 143 -5.78 -5.50 -0.54
C LEU A 143 -7.04 -5.36 0.33
N GLU A 144 -6.89 -5.52 1.64
CA GLU A 144 -7.95 -5.41 2.65
C GLU A 144 -8.48 -3.98 2.69
N LEU A 145 -7.58 -2.99 2.75
CA LEU A 145 -7.96 -1.58 2.72
C LEU A 145 -8.62 -1.22 1.39
N PHE A 146 -8.04 -1.66 0.27
CA PHE A 146 -8.60 -1.42 -1.05
C PHE A 146 -10.04 -1.96 -1.17
N SER A 147 -10.27 -3.16 -0.64
CA SER A 147 -11.58 -3.83 -0.68
C SER A 147 -12.65 -3.11 0.14
N VAL A 148 -12.30 -2.34 1.17
CA VAL A 148 -13.25 -1.53 1.96
C VAL A 148 -13.91 -0.42 1.11
N PHE A 149 -13.27 0.01 0.02
CA PHE A 149 -13.81 1.02 -0.89
C PHE A 149 -14.61 0.43 -2.06
N LEU A 150 -14.66 -0.90 -2.16
CA LEU A 150 -15.47 -1.61 -3.13
C LEU A 150 -16.84 -1.91 -2.55
N ASN A 151 -17.89 -1.63 -3.32
CA ASN A 151 -19.23 -2.11 -2.98
C ASN A 151 -19.42 -3.58 -3.38
N GLU A 152 -20.60 -4.15 -3.12
CA GLU A 152 -20.95 -5.53 -3.46
C GLU A 152 -20.85 -5.87 -4.97
N LYS A 153 -20.84 -4.85 -5.83
CA LYS A 153 -20.67 -4.98 -7.28
C LYS A 153 -19.22 -4.75 -7.73
N ASN A 154 -18.27 -4.63 -6.79
CA ASN A 154 -16.90 -4.19 -7.02
C ASN A 154 -16.81 -2.80 -7.67
N GLU A 155 -17.78 -1.93 -7.44
CA GLU A 155 -17.66 -0.54 -7.84
C GLU A 155 -16.88 0.21 -6.77
N LEU A 156 -15.80 0.87 -7.19
CA LEU A 156 -14.99 1.72 -6.33
C LEU A 156 -15.71 3.06 -6.17
N LYS A 157 -16.22 3.31 -4.95
CA LYS A 157 -16.96 4.54 -4.64
C LYS A 157 -16.04 5.58 -3.99
N MET A 158 -15.94 6.74 -4.63
CA MET A 158 -15.01 7.82 -4.24
C MET A 158 -15.78 8.94 -3.51
N ASP A 159 -16.11 8.76 -2.22
CA ASP A 159 -16.87 9.79 -1.49
C ASP A 159 -15.96 10.93 -0.98
N ASN A 160 -15.76 12.05 -1.70
CA ASN A 160 -15.11 13.30 -1.22
C ASN A 160 -13.72 13.21 -0.53
N TYR A 161 -13.07 12.05 -0.51
CA TYR A 161 -11.79 11.86 0.18
C TYR A 161 -10.62 12.36 -0.66
N SER A 162 -9.56 12.84 -0.01
CA SER A 162 -8.32 13.24 -0.70
C SER A 162 -7.69 12.02 -1.38
N TYR A 163 -7.95 11.90 -2.68
CA TYR A 163 -7.44 10.90 -3.63
C TYR A 163 -5.97 10.50 -3.44
N GLU A 164 -5.15 11.45 -2.99
CA GLU A 164 -3.70 11.32 -2.80
C GLU A 164 -3.29 10.36 -1.68
N LYS A 165 -4.19 9.94 -0.78
CA LYS A 165 -3.80 9.26 0.47
C LYS A 165 -4.11 7.77 0.57
N ILE A 166 -4.92 7.21 -0.33
CA ILE A 166 -5.62 5.95 0.00
C ILE A 166 -5.54 4.85 -1.05
N ILE A 167 -5.18 5.12 -2.30
CA ILE A 167 -5.34 4.09 -3.34
C ILE A 167 -4.03 3.85 -4.09
N GLY A 168 -3.31 2.83 -3.63
CA GLY A 168 -2.32 2.15 -4.42
C GLY A 168 -1.07 1.73 -3.68
N ASN A 169 -0.28 0.90 -4.37
CA ASN A 169 1.03 0.44 -3.93
C ASN A 169 2.07 0.71 -5.00
N ASN A 170 3.29 0.98 -4.56
CA ASN A 170 4.42 0.99 -5.47
C ASN A 170 4.99 -0.44 -5.54
N CYS A 171 5.93 -0.64 -6.46
CA CYS A 171 6.56 -1.93 -6.69
C CYS A 171 7.07 -2.60 -5.39
N SER A 172 7.63 -1.83 -4.47
CA SER A 172 8.25 -2.35 -3.24
C SER A 172 7.24 -2.63 -2.14
N SER A 173 6.29 -1.72 -1.89
CA SER A 173 5.30 -1.90 -0.83
C SER A 173 4.38 -3.09 -1.11
N THR A 174 4.08 -3.31 -2.39
CA THR A 174 3.40 -4.51 -2.86
C THR A 174 4.08 -5.81 -2.38
N MET A 175 5.41 -5.92 -2.55
CA MET A 175 6.14 -7.13 -2.15
C MET A 175 6.10 -7.31 -0.64
N THR A 176 6.27 -6.23 0.10
CA THR A 176 6.22 -6.27 1.56
C THR A 176 4.83 -6.64 2.06
N LEU A 177 3.75 -6.12 1.50
CA LEU A 177 2.38 -6.50 1.86
C LEU A 177 2.13 -8.01 1.65
N ALA A 178 2.70 -8.59 0.59
CA ALA A 178 2.62 -10.02 0.35
C ALA A 178 3.44 -10.83 1.36
N TYR A 179 4.65 -10.37 1.71
CA TYR A 179 5.44 -11.02 2.77
C TYR A 179 4.83 -10.87 4.16
N GLN A 180 4.10 -9.79 4.43
CA GLN A 180 3.34 -9.60 5.68
C GLN A 180 2.26 -10.67 5.93
N GLN A 181 1.92 -11.48 4.92
CA GLN A 181 1.08 -12.66 5.14
C GLN A 181 1.75 -13.69 6.05
N ILE A 182 3.08 -13.78 6.05
CA ILE A 182 3.82 -14.84 6.74
C ILE A 182 4.85 -14.31 7.76
N VAL A 183 5.25 -13.03 7.68
CA VAL A 183 6.27 -12.46 8.58
C VAL A 183 5.99 -10.99 8.90
N ASP A 184 6.33 -10.53 10.11
CA ASP A 184 6.33 -9.10 10.42
C ASP A 184 7.44 -8.38 9.62
N MET A 185 7.05 -7.77 8.50
CA MET A 185 7.94 -6.96 7.67
C MET A 185 7.40 -5.53 7.59
N PRO A 186 8.13 -4.51 8.05
CA PRO A 186 7.72 -3.11 7.93
C PRO A 186 7.80 -2.66 6.47
N ILE A 187 6.79 -1.91 6.03
CA ILE A 187 6.77 -1.29 4.70
C ILE A 187 7.67 -0.05 4.75
N SER A 188 8.88 -0.18 4.19
CA SER A 188 9.80 0.94 4.03
C SER A 188 9.87 1.37 2.57
N VAL A 189 9.66 2.68 2.34
CA VAL A 189 9.85 3.31 1.03
C VAL A 189 11.32 3.23 0.65
N LEU A 190 11.67 2.40 -0.34
CA LEU A 190 12.85 2.44 -1.22
C LEU A 190 14.27 2.67 -0.64
N LYS A 191 14.46 2.99 0.64
CA LYS A 191 15.72 2.73 1.32
C LYS A 191 15.90 1.23 1.26
N PRO A 192 17.08 0.79 0.80
CA PRO A 192 17.26 -0.50 0.16
C PRO A 192 16.54 -1.51 0.99
N ILE A 193 15.69 -2.37 0.40
CA ILE A 193 14.98 -3.43 1.10
C ILE A 193 15.98 -4.00 2.11
N SER A 194 15.87 -3.52 3.35
CA SER A 194 17.10 -3.42 4.12
C SER A 194 17.23 -4.76 4.76
N SER A 195 18.40 -5.38 4.64
CA SER A 195 18.76 -6.54 5.44
C SER A 195 18.73 -6.27 6.94
N ARG A 196 18.31 -5.07 7.39
CA ARG A 196 18.08 -4.66 8.79
C ARG A 196 17.23 -5.63 9.60
N ILE A 197 16.52 -6.56 8.98
CA ILE A 197 15.67 -7.53 9.70
C ILE A 197 16.19 -8.96 9.56
N GLY A 198 17.30 -9.19 8.84
CA GLY A 198 17.79 -10.55 8.57
C GLY A 198 16.76 -11.41 7.82
N LEU A 199 15.70 -10.82 7.26
CA LEU A 199 14.63 -11.59 6.63
C LEU A 199 14.94 -11.95 5.18
N LEU A 200 15.92 -11.30 4.57
CA LEU A 200 16.22 -11.42 3.16
C LEU A 200 17.68 -11.76 2.94
N LYS A 201 17.92 -12.63 1.95
CA LYS A 201 19.24 -13.04 1.50
C LYS A 201 19.31 -13.03 -0.02
N LEU A 202 20.52 -12.92 -0.57
CA LEU A 202 20.73 -13.16 -2.00
C LEU A 202 20.41 -14.63 -2.29
N ALA A 203 19.72 -14.89 -3.40
CA ALA A 203 19.47 -16.27 -3.82
C ALA A 203 20.77 -16.92 -4.35
N GLY A 204 20.88 -18.24 -4.16
CA GLY A 204 22.07 -19.00 -4.55
C GLY A 204 23.32 -18.62 -3.74
N ASP A 205 24.49 -18.85 -4.32
CA ASP A 205 25.80 -18.64 -3.66
C ASP A 205 26.38 -17.23 -3.90
N LEU A 206 25.52 -16.22 -4.11
CA LEU A 206 25.99 -14.85 -4.32
C LEU A 206 26.51 -14.26 -3.01
N LYS A 207 27.61 -13.52 -3.12
CA LYS A 207 28.27 -12.84 -2.01
C LYS A 207 27.90 -11.37 -1.99
N ILE A 208 27.64 -10.87 -0.78
CA ILE A 208 27.56 -9.43 -0.54
C ILE A 208 29.01 -8.93 -0.35
N PRO A 209 29.45 -7.89 -1.09
CA PRO A 209 30.76 -7.31 -0.91
C PRO A 209 31.00 -6.85 0.55
N GLU A 210 32.23 -7.02 1.02
CA GLU A 210 32.61 -6.63 2.38
C GLU A 210 32.41 -5.12 2.59
N GLY A 211 31.83 -4.74 3.72
CA GLY A 211 31.60 -3.33 4.08
C GLY A 211 30.29 -2.72 3.57
N MET A 212 29.46 -3.43 2.78
CA MET A 212 28.16 -2.90 2.30
C MET A 212 27.08 -2.84 3.40
N GLY A 213 27.27 -3.54 4.52
CA GLY A 213 26.30 -3.58 5.61
C GLY A 213 24.88 -3.87 5.09
N ASP A 214 23.93 -2.99 5.45
CA ASP A 214 22.52 -3.16 5.12
C ASP A 214 22.06 -2.54 3.79
N SER A 215 22.99 -2.01 2.99
CA SER A 215 22.66 -1.26 1.77
C SER A 215 23.24 -1.96 0.56
N TRP A 216 22.54 -2.98 0.06
CA TRP A 216 22.99 -3.73 -1.11
C TRP A 216 22.68 -2.94 -2.38
N TYR A 217 23.74 -2.53 -3.10
CA TYR A 217 23.63 -1.96 -4.43
C TYR A 217 23.89 -3.03 -5.50
N SER A 218 22.99 -3.13 -6.47
CA SER A 218 23.00 -4.18 -7.50
C SER A 218 24.29 -4.21 -8.32
N ASN A 219 24.82 -3.03 -8.67
CA ASN A 219 26.05 -2.92 -9.44
C ASN A 219 27.26 -3.52 -8.71
N GLU A 220 27.34 -3.33 -7.39
CA GLU A 220 28.46 -3.82 -6.58
C GLU A 220 28.36 -5.33 -6.33
N VAL A 221 27.15 -5.83 -6.03
CA VAL A 221 26.91 -7.27 -5.91
C VAL A 221 27.23 -7.98 -7.24
N PHE A 222 26.83 -7.42 -8.38
CA PHE A 222 27.12 -8.03 -9.68
C PHE A 222 28.61 -8.00 -10.01
N ALA A 223 29.29 -6.90 -9.70
CA ALA A 223 30.73 -6.77 -9.90
C ALA A 223 31.52 -7.80 -9.06
N ALA A 224 31.11 -8.06 -7.83
CA ALA A 224 31.80 -8.99 -6.93
C ALA A 224 31.60 -10.47 -7.29
N ASN A 225 30.47 -10.83 -7.89
CA ASN A 225 30.14 -12.22 -8.19
C ASN A 225 30.44 -12.64 -9.63
N GLY A 226 30.41 -11.69 -10.57
CA GLY A 226 30.57 -11.96 -11.99
C GLY A 226 29.34 -12.63 -12.63
N GLN A 227 29.30 -12.56 -13.96
CA GLN A 227 28.11 -12.89 -14.74
C GLN A 227 27.65 -14.36 -14.60
N ASP A 228 28.57 -15.33 -14.69
CA ASP A 228 28.22 -16.76 -14.62
C ASP A 228 27.62 -17.14 -13.25
N ALA A 229 28.05 -16.51 -12.15
CA ALA A 229 27.48 -16.75 -10.83
C ALA A 229 26.07 -16.18 -10.71
N VAL A 230 25.84 -14.96 -11.22
CA VAL A 230 24.51 -14.34 -11.22
C VAL A 230 23.51 -15.14 -12.05
N TYR A 231 23.90 -15.67 -13.21
CA TYR A 231 23.03 -16.55 -14.00
C TYR A 231 22.69 -17.86 -13.30
N LYS A 232 23.62 -18.42 -12.51
CA LYS A 232 23.32 -19.58 -11.67
C LYS A 232 22.33 -19.23 -10.57
N ALA A 233 22.46 -18.07 -9.94
CA ALA A 233 21.54 -17.59 -8.92
C ALA A 233 20.13 -17.32 -9.47
N PHE A 234 19.99 -16.78 -10.69
CA PHE A 234 18.67 -16.70 -11.33
C PHE A 234 18.02 -18.06 -11.54
N ALA A 235 18.83 -19.10 -11.79
CA ALA A 235 18.33 -20.46 -11.98
C ALA A 235 17.85 -21.14 -10.68
N THR A 236 18.18 -20.58 -9.51
CA THR A 236 17.70 -21.07 -8.20
C THR A 236 16.48 -20.33 -7.69
N LEU A 237 16.01 -19.31 -8.40
CA LEU A 237 14.83 -18.58 -7.98
C LEU A 237 13.59 -19.47 -8.04
N GLU A 238 12.73 -19.30 -7.05
CA GLU A 238 11.47 -20.00 -6.89
C GLU A 238 10.31 -19.00 -6.76
N GLU A 239 9.08 -19.52 -6.80
CA GLU A 239 7.89 -18.71 -6.58
C GLU A 239 7.96 -17.95 -5.24
N GLY A 240 7.61 -16.67 -5.23
CA GLY A 240 7.68 -15.83 -4.04
C GLY A 240 9.03 -15.15 -3.81
N ASP A 241 10.09 -15.53 -4.53
CA ASP A 241 11.35 -14.79 -4.51
C ASP A 241 11.22 -13.43 -5.20
N ILE A 242 12.20 -12.53 -5.02
CA ILE A 242 12.18 -11.19 -5.60
C ILE A 242 13.38 -10.99 -6.53
N LEU A 243 13.12 -10.33 -7.65
CA LEU A 243 14.13 -9.64 -8.43
C LEU A 243 14.21 -8.19 -7.96
N TYR A 244 15.35 -7.80 -7.42
CA TYR A 244 15.57 -6.52 -6.76
C TYR A 244 16.63 -5.67 -7.46
N LYS A 245 16.25 -4.47 -7.87
CA LYS A 245 17.17 -3.45 -8.36
C LYS A 245 17.35 -2.38 -7.30
N SER A 246 18.60 -2.10 -6.96
CA SER A 246 19.01 -1.00 -6.09
C SER A 246 20.26 -0.35 -6.67
N ILE A 247 20.13 0.86 -7.20
CA ILE A 247 21.25 1.72 -7.54
C ILE A 247 20.97 3.11 -6.94
N PRO A 248 21.97 3.97 -6.72
CA PRO A 248 21.74 5.29 -6.16
C PRO A 248 20.63 6.04 -6.91
N GLY A 249 19.55 6.38 -6.19
CA GLY A 249 18.39 7.11 -6.72
C GLY A 249 17.35 6.28 -7.49
N VAL A 250 17.57 4.98 -7.72
CA VAL A 250 16.62 4.12 -8.45
C VAL A 250 16.48 2.76 -7.77
N GLY A 251 15.24 2.40 -7.43
CA GLY A 251 14.90 1.07 -6.95
C GLY A 251 13.71 0.50 -7.71
N HIS A 252 13.69 -0.81 -7.92
CA HIS A 252 12.52 -1.53 -8.45
C HIS A 252 12.52 -2.97 -7.98
N THR A 253 11.32 -3.53 -7.83
CA THR A 253 11.12 -4.90 -7.32
C THR A 253 10.09 -5.63 -8.16
N ARG A 254 10.29 -6.93 -8.32
CA ARG A 254 9.36 -7.83 -8.99
C ARG A 254 9.30 -9.13 -8.23
N MET A 255 8.12 -9.74 -8.10
CA MET A 255 8.03 -11.08 -7.52
C MET A 255 8.14 -12.12 -8.61
N VAL A 256 8.96 -13.13 -8.36
CA VAL A 256 9.14 -14.30 -9.22
C VAL A 256 7.94 -15.21 -9.05
N ARG A 257 7.34 -15.60 -10.17
CA ARG A 257 6.30 -16.63 -10.22
C ARG A 257 6.86 -17.97 -10.70
N LYS A 258 7.75 -17.95 -11.70
CA LYS A 258 8.42 -19.17 -12.17
C LYS A 258 9.72 -18.87 -12.90
N VAL A 259 10.57 -19.89 -13.01
CA VAL A 259 11.80 -19.89 -13.80
C VAL A 259 11.72 -20.96 -14.88
N GLU A 260 12.06 -20.62 -16.12
CA GLU A 260 12.24 -21.56 -17.22
C GLU A 260 13.70 -21.60 -17.65
N LEU A 261 14.36 -22.73 -17.42
CA LEU A 261 15.79 -22.88 -17.67
C LEU A 261 16.07 -23.55 -19.01
N SER A 262 16.90 -22.93 -19.83
CA SER A 262 17.44 -23.54 -21.04
C SER A 262 18.93 -23.83 -20.85
N LYS A 263 19.36 -25.05 -21.18
CA LYS A 263 20.76 -25.48 -21.14
C LYS A 263 21.21 -25.90 -22.54
N SER A 264 22.45 -25.58 -22.85
CA SER A 264 23.14 -26.11 -24.03
C SER A 264 23.43 -27.60 -23.87
N ALA A 265 23.89 -28.25 -24.94
CA ALA A 265 24.27 -29.68 -24.90
C ALA A 265 25.36 -30.01 -23.86
N SER A 266 26.21 -29.05 -23.50
CA SER A 266 27.22 -29.20 -22.44
C SER A 266 26.68 -28.97 -21.02
N GLY A 267 25.37 -28.73 -20.88
CA GLY A 267 24.73 -28.43 -19.59
C GLY A 267 24.90 -26.98 -19.14
N LYS A 268 25.61 -26.12 -19.88
CA LYS A 268 25.74 -24.68 -19.54
C LYS A 268 24.41 -23.95 -19.77
N ILE A 269 24.02 -23.11 -18.79
CA ILE A 269 22.85 -22.23 -18.88
C ILE A 269 22.95 -21.33 -20.12
N MET A 270 21.85 -21.22 -20.86
CA MET A 270 21.72 -20.31 -22.00
C MET A 270 20.93 -19.07 -21.56
N PRO A 271 21.57 -17.96 -21.17
CA PRO A 271 20.90 -16.85 -20.48
C PRO A 271 19.90 -16.09 -21.36
N THR A 272 20.13 -16.04 -22.67
CA THR A 272 19.19 -15.44 -23.65
C THR A 272 17.97 -16.31 -23.95
N ARG A 273 17.96 -17.56 -23.47
CA ARG A 273 16.86 -18.54 -23.65
C ARG A 273 16.31 -19.06 -22.32
N SER A 274 16.81 -18.52 -21.21
CA SER A 274 16.33 -18.83 -19.86
C SER A 274 15.59 -17.61 -19.36
N TYR A 275 14.47 -17.84 -18.69
CA TYR A 275 13.51 -16.80 -18.38
C TYR A 275 13.08 -16.84 -16.93
N VAL A 276 12.82 -15.66 -16.37
CA VAL A 276 12.06 -15.48 -15.14
C VAL A 276 10.74 -14.82 -15.50
N TYR A 277 9.64 -15.38 -14.99
CA TYR A 277 8.31 -14.83 -15.13
C TYR A 277 7.94 -14.14 -13.83
N CYS A 278 7.49 -12.90 -13.93
CA CYS A 278 7.25 -12.07 -12.77
C CYS A 278 5.81 -11.55 -12.70
N VAL A 279 5.40 -11.26 -11.47
CA VAL A 279 4.28 -10.37 -11.16
C VAL A 279 4.86 -9.05 -10.71
N GLU A 280 4.45 -7.95 -11.32
CA GLU A 280 4.90 -6.60 -10.93
C GLU A 280 3.83 -5.54 -11.13
N SER A 281 3.79 -4.59 -10.19
CA SER A 281 3.06 -3.33 -10.34
C SER A 281 4.00 -2.29 -10.95
N THR A 282 3.54 -1.56 -11.96
CA THR A 282 4.33 -0.55 -12.68
C THR A 282 3.60 0.78 -12.77
N ASN A 283 4.37 1.86 -12.93
CA ASN A 283 3.84 3.16 -13.35
C ASN A 283 3.77 3.30 -14.88
N ALA A 284 4.28 2.32 -15.63
CA ALA A 284 4.29 2.35 -17.09
C ALA A 284 2.93 1.90 -17.64
N TRP A 285 2.18 2.87 -18.16
CA TRP A 285 0.94 2.67 -18.90
C TRP A 285 1.27 2.55 -20.39
N ASP A 286 0.99 1.40 -21.00
CA ASP A 286 0.98 1.29 -22.46
C ASP A 286 -0.40 1.72 -23.00
N SER A 287 -0.39 2.32 -24.18
CA SER A 287 -1.42 3.17 -24.81
C SER A 287 -2.91 2.82 -24.59
N SER A 288 -3.72 3.88 -24.42
CA SER A 288 -5.19 4.08 -24.61
C SER A 288 -6.25 3.05 -24.16
N GLU A 289 -5.91 1.81 -23.84
CA GLU A 289 -6.86 0.73 -23.51
C GLU A 289 -6.50 -0.04 -22.23
N GLN A 290 -5.43 0.31 -21.53
CA GLN A 290 -5.00 -0.48 -20.37
C GLN A 290 -5.93 -0.33 -19.16
N VAL A 291 -6.45 -1.48 -18.76
CA VAL A 291 -7.30 -1.71 -17.59
C VAL A 291 -6.49 -2.19 -16.37
N SER A 292 -5.16 -2.06 -16.36
CA SER A 292 -4.30 -2.63 -15.30
C SER A 292 -2.98 -1.87 -15.16
N THR A 293 -2.54 -1.65 -13.91
CA THR A 293 -1.16 -1.20 -13.58
C THR A 293 -0.22 -2.38 -13.32
N TRP A 294 -0.72 -3.60 -13.49
CA TRP A 294 -0.03 -4.83 -13.18
C TRP A 294 0.30 -5.61 -14.44
N PHE A 295 1.49 -6.19 -14.44
CA PHE A 295 1.83 -7.28 -15.34
C PHE A 295 1.89 -8.59 -14.57
N VAL A 296 1.18 -9.58 -15.10
CA VAL A 296 1.22 -10.97 -14.64
C VAL A 296 1.95 -11.79 -15.69
N ASP A 297 2.88 -12.65 -15.26
CA ASP A 297 3.73 -13.47 -16.13
C ASP A 297 4.59 -12.66 -17.10
N ARG A 298 5.00 -11.45 -16.71
CA ARG A 298 5.96 -10.69 -17.53
C ARG A 298 7.27 -11.45 -17.60
N LYS A 299 7.68 -11.72 -18.83
CA LYS A 299 8.80 -12.60 -19.15
C LYS A 299 10.06 -11.78 -19.33
N TYR A 300 11.10 -12.12 -18.58
CA TYR A 300 12.42 -11.51 -18.63
C TYR A 300 13.48 -12.54 -18.95
N THR A 301 14.42 -12.24 -19.84
CA THR A 301 15.60 -13.12 -20.03
C THR A 301 16.60 -12.94 -18.89
N PHE A 302 17.43 -13.94 -18.61
CA PHE A 302 18.51 -13.78 -17.62
C PHE A 302 19.48 -12.68 -18.05
N THR A 303 19.74 -12.55 -19.36
CA THR A 303 20.58 -11.49 -19.92
C THR A 303 20.00 -10.10 -19.66
N GLU A 304 18.71 -9.90 -19.92
CA GLU A 304 18.03 -8.64 -19.62
C GLU A 304 18.07 -8.28 -18.13
N LEU A 305 17.82 -9.24 -17.24
CA LEU A 305 17.91 -9.02 -15.80
C LEU A 305 19.33 -8.68 -15.33
N TYR A 306 20.34 -9.31 -15.94
CA TYR A 306 21.74 -8.99 -15.68
C TYR A 306 22.08 -7.56 -16.12
N ASP A 307 21.76 -7.22 -17.37
CA ASP A 307 22.09 -5.92 -17.97
C ASP A 307 21.33 -4.76 -17.30
N THR A 308 20.13 -5.03 -16.76
CA THR A 308 19.32 -4.04 -16.04
C THR A 308 19.54 -4.02 -14.52
N LEU A 309 20.45 -4.87 -14.02
CA LEU A 309 20.91 -4.94 -12.63
C LEU A 309 19.85 -5.38 -11.61
N PHE A 310 19.05 -6.40 -11.93
CA PHE A 310 18.12 -7.02 -10.97
C PHE A 310 18.77 -8.19 -10.25
N MET A 311 19.11 -8.02 -8.98
CA MET A 311 19.64 -9.07 -8.13
C MET A 311 18.55 -10.10 -7.73
N PRO A 312 18.88 -11.39 -7.71
CA PRO A 312 17.99 -12.41 -7.16
C PRO A 312 18.04 -12.41 -5.63
N VAL A 313 16.88 -12.28 -4.99
CA VAL A 313 16.70 -12.17 -3.53
C VAL A 313 15.61 -13.13 -3.09
N THR A 314 15.74 -13.73 -1.90
CA THR A 314 14.77 -14.65 -1.30
C THR A 314 14.59 -14.35 0.18
N LEU A 315 13.45 -14.75 0.76
CA LEU A 315 13.23 -14.68 2.20
C LEU A 315 13.96 -15.83 2.92
N GLU A 316 14.52 -15.55 4.10
CA GLU A 316 15.16 -16.58 4.92
C GLU A 316 14.18 -17.68 5.35
N ILE A 317 12.96 -17.30 5.74
CA ILE A 317 11.91 -18.23 6.19
C ILE A 317 11.53 -19.28 5.14
N PHE A 318 11.74 -19.02 3.84
CA PHE A 318 11.51 -20.00 2.78
C PHE A 318 12.49 -21.17 2.79
N HIS A 319 13.57 -21.09 3.57
CA HIS A 319 14.60 -22.11 3.67
C HIS A 319 14.58 -22.85 5.02
N GLU A 320 13.60 -22.56 5.87
CA GLU A 320 13.40 -23.29 7.11
C GLU A 320 12.64 -24.59 6.84
N ASP A 321 13.07 -25.70 7.47
CA ASP A 321 12.43 -27.01 7.27
C ASP A 321 11.00 -27.05 7.85
N ASN A 322 10.70 -26.20 8.84
CA ASN A 322 9.39 -26.06 9.48
C ASN A 322 9.18 -24.61 9.97
N PRO A 323 8.87 -23.66 9.07
CA PRO A 323 8.64 -22.29 9.46
C PRO A 323 7.41 -22.22 10.37
N THR A 324 7.56 -21.58 11.53
CA THR A 324 6.44 -21.26 12.42
C THR A 324 6.07 -19.80 12.25
N TYR A 325 4.82 -19.53 11.89
CA TYR A 325 4.30 -18.17 11.82
C TYR A 325 3.57 -17.83 13.11
N GLU A 326 3.74 -16.60 13.59
CA GLU A 326 2.94 -16.11 14.70
C GLU A 326 1.51 -15.85 14.23
N ASP A 327 0.52 -16.16 15.06
CA ASP A 327 -0.85 -15.66 14.87
C ASP A 327 -0.83 -14.13 14.94
N ALA A 328 -1.67 -13.49 14.14
CA ALA A 328 -1.78 -12.04 14.19
C ALA A 328 -2.92 -11.63 15.12
N TYR A 329 -2.77 -10.54 15.86
CA TYR A 329 -3.85 -9.97 16.66
C TYR A 329 -4.12 -8.52 16.32
N LEU A 330 -5.37 -8.10 16.55
CA LEU A 330 -5.80 -6.72 16.61
C LEU A 330 -6.45 -6.47 17.96
N ALA A 331 -6.09 -5.37 18.60
CA ALA A 331 -6.62 -4.95 19.89
C ALA A 331 -7.04 -3.49 19.87
N PHE A 332 -8.04 -3.14 20.66
CA PHE A 332 -8.33 -1.75 21.03
C PHE A 332 -8.28 -1.61 22.54
N ASP A 333 -7.39 -0.73 23.02
CA ASP A 333 -7.30 -0.31 24.42
C ASP A 333 -7.83 1.12 24.52
N GLY A 334 -9.07 1.26 24.98
CA GLY A 334 -9.71 2.55 25.16
C GLY A 334 -11.04 2.41 25.90
N ASN A 335 -11.42 3.48 26.60
CA ASN A 335 -12.72 3.57 27.28
C ASN A 335 -13.46 4.84 26.82
N PRO A 336 -13.89 4.91 25.55
CA PRO A 336 -14.63 6.05 25.05
C PRO A 336 -16.01 6.11 25.69
N THR A 337 -16.28 7.17 26.44
CA THR A 337 -17.62 7.43 26.99
C THR A 337 -18.50 8.13 25.96
N GLU A 338 -19.83 8.02 26.10
CA GLU A 338 -20.78 8.78 25.29
C GLU A 338 -20.48 10.29 25.29
N ASN A 339 -20.09 10.85 26.44
CA ASN A 339 -19.68 12.25 26.55
C ASN A 339 -18.39 12.56 25.77
N ASN A 340 -17.43 11.63 25.71
CA ASN A 340 -16.25 11.83 24.87
C ASN A 340 -16.64 11.89 23.41
N ILE A 341 -17.45 10.93 22.93
CA ILE A 341 -17.86 10.84 21.53
C ILE A 341 -18.70 12.04 21.13
N LYS A 342 -19.68 12.47 21.96
CA LYS A 342 -20.46 13.70 21.75
C LYS A 342 -19.60 14.94 21.59
N ASN A 343 -18.47 15.03 22.30
CA ASN A 343 -17.55 16.16 22.21
C ASN A 343 -16.48 15.98 21.13
N GLY A 344 -16.61 14.95 20.30
CA GLY A 344 -15.70 14.66 19.20
C GLY A 344 -14.36 14.04 19.63
N ILE A 345 -14.31 13.46 20.82
CA ILE A 345 -13.11 12.87 21.43
C ILE A 345 -13.26 11.34 21.41
N LEU A 346 -12.32 10.65 20.77
CA LEU A 346 -12.24 9.20 20.82
C LEU A 346 -10.93 8.79 21.51
N PRO A 347 -10.91 8.56 22.83
CA PRO A 347 -9.70 8.09 23.51
C PRO A 347 -9.47 6.60 23.21
N GLY A 348 -8.23 6.25 22.91
CA GLY A 348 -7.79 4.85 22.85
C GLY A 348 -6.63 4.62 21.90
N THR A 349 -6.15 3.39 21.90
CA THR A 349 -5.08 2.92 21.01
C THR A 349 -5.49 1.60 20.37
N VAL A 350 -5.42 1.54 19.04
CA VAL A 350 -5.44 0.26 18.32
C VAL A 350 -4.03 -0.30 18.31
N SER A 351 -3.86 -1.58 18.61
CA SER A 351 -2.55 -2.27 18.65
C SER A 351 -2.57 -3.59 17.88
N SER A 352 -1.40 -4.02 17.39
CA SER A 352 -1.19 -5.29 16.69
C SER A 352 0.27 -5.74 16.80
N ASN A 353 0.55 -7.05 16.70
CA ASN A 353 1.90 -7.57 16.46
C ASN A 353 2.35 -7.49 15.00
N PHE A 354 1.45 -7.16 14.07
CA PHE A 354 1.78 -6.85 12.68
C PHE A 354 1.59 -5.35 12.42
N PRO A 355 2.21 -4.78 11.39
CA PRO A 355 1.95 -3.40 11.01
C PRO A 355 0.47 -3.24 10.65
N LEU A 356 -0.20 -2.29 11.30
CA LEU A 356 -1.55 -1.91 10.92
C LEU A 356 -1.47 -1.33 9.50
N ASN A 357 -2.30 -1.81 8.60
CA ASN A 357 -2.46 -1.22 7.28
C ASN A 357 -3.42 -0.04 7.34
N TYR A 358 -4.47 -0.17 8.16
CA TYR A 358 -5.44 0.89 8.38
C TYR A 358 -6.12 0.82 9.74
N VAL A 359 -6.63 1.98 10.16
CA VAL A 359 -7.65 2.14 11.19
C VAL A 359 -8.76 3.00 10.62
N MET A 360 -9.99 2.52 10.70
CA MET A 360 -11.19 3.16 10.19
C MET A 360 -12.19 3.36 11.32
N ILE A 361 -12.78 4.55 11.38
CA ILE A 361 -13.94 4.84 12.21
C ILE A 361 -15.13 4.98 11.28
N THR A 362 -16.23 4.31 11.59
CA THR A 362 -17.53 4.49 10.91
C THR A 362 -18.57 4.82 11.96
N ILE A 363 -19.44 5.80 11.69
CA ILE A 363 -20.63 6.08 12.49
C ILE A 363 -21.85 5.87 11.62
N THR A 364 -22.77 5.06 12.12
CA THR A 364 -24.07 4.81 11.49
C THR A 364 -25.21 5.36 12.35
N ASP A 365 -26.27 5.85 11.70
CA ASP A 365 -27.53 6.18 12.35
C ASP A 365 -28.34 4.91 12.70
N GLU A 366 -29.50 5.10 13.33
CA GLU A 366 -30.43 4.02 13.71
C GLU A 366 -30.98 3.18 12.53
N ASN A 367 -30.90 3.71 11.30
CA ASN A 367 -31.29 3.01 10.08
C ASN A 367 -30.11 2.29 9.42
N GLY A 368 -28.91 2.36 10.02
CA GLY A 368 -27.68 1.80 9.48
C GLY A 368 -27.01 2.67 8.40
N ASN A 369 -27.47 3.91 8.18
CA ASN A 369 -26.83 4.80 7.21
C ASN A 369 -25.55 5.36 7.80
N ILE A 370 -24.47 5.33 7.03
CA ILE A 370 -23.18 5.91 7.43
C ILE A 370 -23.29 7.45 7.40
N VAL A 371 -23.24 8.07 8.57
CA VAL A 371 -23.25 9.54 8.72
C VAL A 371 -21.84 10.13 8.84
N HIS A 372 -20.85 9.30 9.19
CA HIS A 372 -19.45 9.69 9.21
C HIS A 372 -18.56 8.47 8.98
N ARG A 373 -17.47 8.67 8.23
CA ARG A 373 -16.40 7.69 8.09
C ARG A 373 -15.07 8.42 7.94
N ASP A 374 -14.07 7.98 8.66
CA ASP A 374 -12.69 8.44 8.49
C ASP A 374 -11.76 7.23 8.54
N THR A 375 -10.78 7.18 7.64
CA THR A 375 -9.82 6.09 7.54
C THR A 375 -8.41 6.67 7.55
N LYS A 376 -7.57 6.11 8.40
CA LYS A 376 -6.15 6.41 8.47
C LYS A 376 -5.39 5.16 8.08
N ALA A 377 -4.77 5.22 6.90
CA ALA A 377 -3.70 4.28 6.58
C ALA A 377 -2.49 4.60 7.46
N GLY A 378 -1.76 3.58 7.92
CA GLY A 378 -0.58 3.85 8.73
C GLY A 378 0.13 2.61 9.24
N MET A 379 1.35 2.39 8.75
CA MET A 379 2.21 1.23 8.96
C MET A 379 2.88 1.15 10.33
N LYS A 380 2.10 1.32 11.39
CA LYS A 380 2.56 1.20 12.77
C LYS A 380 1.87 0.02 13.43
N THR A 381 2.56 -0.62 14.37
CA THR A 381 1.95 -1.64 15.23
C THR A 381 1.00 -1.05 16.26
N ASN A 382 0.98 0.27 16.41
CA ASN A 382 -0.01 0.97 17.22
C ASN A 382 -0.50 2.27 16.56
N TYR A 383 -1.76 2.59 16.82
CA TYR A 383 -2.39 3.83 16.44
C TYR A 383 -3.16 4.40 17.62
N THR A 384 -2.62 5.45 18.25
CA THR A 384 -3.32 6.19 19.30
C THR A 384 -4.17 7.30 18.67
N PHE A 385 -5.45 7.32 19.02
CA PHE A 385 -6.36 8.40 18.64
C PHE A 385 -5.98 9.68 19.42
N ASP A 386 -5.30 10.61 18.73
CA ASP A 386 -5.01 11.95 19.22
C ASP A 386 -6.15 12.91 18.83
N MET A 387 -6.64 13.69 19.80
CA MET A 387 -7.71 14.70 19.63
C MET A 387 -7.44 15.71 18.50
N ARG A 388 -6.19 15.85 18.02
CA ARG A 388 -5.83 16.74 16.90
C ARG A 388 -5.93 16.09 15.53
N LYS A 389 -6.05 14.76 15.44
CA LYS A 389 -5.90 13.99 14.20
C LYS A 389 -7.20 13.32 13.73
N PHE A 390 -8.14 13.12 14.64
CA PHE A 390 -9.50 12.68 14.36
C PHE A 390 -10.47 13.73 14.89
N TYR A 391 -11.04 14.51 13.99
CA TYR A 391 -12.04 15.51 14.34
C TYR A 391 -13.43 14.97 14.02
N LEU A 392 -14.09 14.42 15.04
CA LEU A 392 -15.45 13.92 14.94
C LEU A 392 -16.43 15.06 15.22
N LYS A 393 -16.87 15.78 14.19
CA LYS A 393 -17.83 16.89 14.35
C LYS A 393 -19.26 16.36 14.49
N THR A 394 -19.55 15.74 15.62
CA THR A 394 -20.89 15.21 15.93
C THR A 394 -21.96 16.29 15.96
N SER A 395 -21.61 17.58 16.15
CA SER A 395 -22.54 18.71 16.21
C SER A 395 -23.48 18.82 15.02
N ASP A 396 -23.11 18.23 13.87
CA ASP A 396 -23.87 18.30 12.63
C ASP A 396 -24.84 17.12 12.44
N PHE A 397 -24.76 16.09 13.29
CA PHE A 397 -25.67 14.94 13.22
C PHE A 397 -27.08 15.31 13.71
N ALA A 398 -28.14 14.64 13.25
CA ALA A 398 -29.47 14.85 13.82
C ALA A 398 -29.53 14.31 15.27
N PRO A 399 -30.46 14.77 16.13
CA PRO A 399 -30.76 14.07 17.38
C PRO A 399 -31.18 12.63 17.08
N GLY A 400 -30.64 11.65 17.82
CA GLY A 400 -30.92 10.24 17.55
C GLY A 400 -29.88 9.30 18.13
N ASN A 401 -30.06 8.01 17.88
CA ASN A 401 -29.12 6.96 18.28
C ASN A 401 -28.14 6.64 17.15
N TYR A 402 -26.89 6.42 17.55
CA TYR A 402 -25.78 6.17 16.64
C TYR A 402 -24.92 5.02 17.14
N THR A 403 -24.27 4.34 16.19
CA THR A 403 -23.27 3.32 16.47
C THR A 403 -21.94 3.75 15.85
N LEU A 404 -20.91 3.88 16.69
CA LEU A 404 -19.53 4.06 16.28
C LEU A 404 -18.84 2.70 16.23
N THR A 405 -18.27 2.36 15.08
CA THR A 405 -17.44 1.17 14.89
C THR A 405 -16.01 1.58 14.59
N ILE A 406 -15.06 1.04 15.35
CA ILE A 406 -13.63 1.13 15.07
C ILE A 406 -13.21 -0.19 14.42
N ARG A 407 -12.79 -0.10 13.16
CA ARG A 407 -12.22 -1.22 12.40
C ARG A 407 -10.73 -1.02 12.24
N ALA A 408 -9.96 -2.07 12.39
CA ALA A 408 -8.54 -2.07 12.06
C ALA A 408 -8.23 -3.21 11.10
N GLY A 409 -7.17 -3.06 10.32
CA GLY A 409 -6.70 -4.12 9.45
C GLY A 409 -5.20 -4.19 9.36
N ILE A 410 -4.72 -5.40 9.18
CA ILE A 410 -3.35 -5.80 8.86
C ILE A 410 -3.34 -6.46 7.48
N ALA A 411 -2.20 -6.95 7.02
CA ALA A 411 -2.13 -7.60 5.72
C ALA A 411 -2.95 -8.90 5.66
N ARG A 412 -3.13 -9.59 6.78
CA ARG A 412 -3.87 -10.86 6.86
C ARG A 412 -5.39 -10.70 6.92
N GLY A 413 -5.90 -9.48 7.07
CA GLY A 413 -7.33 -9.24 7.26
C GLY A 413 -7.61 -8.01 8.11
N GLY A 414 -8.89 -7.75 8.36
CA GLY A 414 -9.30 -6.67 9.24
C GLY A 414 -10.62 -6.95 9.92
N ALA A 415 -10.83 -6.30 11.05
CA ALA A 415 -11.99 -6.54 11.87
C ALA A 415 -12.36 -5.36 12.77
N ASP A 416 -13.59 -5.42 13.26
CA ASP A 416 -14.12 -4.43 14.19
C ASP A 416 -13.54 -4.72 15.59
N VAL A 417 -12.72 -3.79 16.07
CA VAL A 417 -12.03 -3.88 17.37
C VAL A 417 -12.78 -3.14 18.47
N ALA A 418 -13.77 -2.31 18.12
CA ALA A 418 -14.72 -1.73 19.07
C ALA A 418 -16.03 -1.34 18.38
N THR A 419 -17.13 -1.50 19.10
CA THR A 419 -18.47 -1.00 18.71
C THR A 419 -19.09 -0.30 19.91
N ILE A 420 -19.38 0.99 19.78
CA ILE A 420 -19.89 1.84 20.85
C ILE A 420 -21.19 2.50 20.40
N ASN A 421 -22.26 2.30 21.16
CA ASN A 421 -23.53 2.99 20.93
C ASN A 421 -23.56 4.30 21.72
N PHE A 422 -24.06 5.37 21.12
CA PHE A 422 -24.23 6.66 21.77
C PHE A 422 -25.48 7.36 21.24
N THR A 423 -26.12 8.17 22.07
CA THR A 423 -27.21 9.05 21.64
C THR A 423 -26.62 10.43 21.36
N LYS A 424 -27.21 11.24 20.48
CA LYS A 424 -26.85 12.66 20.35
C LYS A 424 -27.93 13.56 20.95
#